data_AF-A0A2T2SN35-F1
#
_entry.id   AF-A0A2T2SN35-F1
#
_cell.length_a   1.000
_cell.length_b   1.000
_cell.length_c   1.000
_cell.angle_alpha   90.00
_cell.angle_beta   90.00
_cell.angle_gamma   90.00
#
_symmetry.space_group_name_H-M   'P 1'
#
loop_
_entity.id
_entity.type
_entity.pdbx_description
1 polymer ?
#
loop_
_entity_poly.entity_id
_entity_poly.type
_entity_poly.pdbx_seq_one_letter_code
_entity_poly.pdbx_strand_id
1 'polypeptide(L)'
;MPSPPDRASLVTPHDPHPPRTGTCGALRMKDIGDAAVLKGWVDTRRRFGGMVFIDVRDRGGLTQVVFSEEELDEETYQAAQQLRREDVISVKGSVQERHEHNDELATGRVEVHAADLAVLSVAETPPFVTSAHEARAEEDDSTEATRLKHRYLDLRRPELQKNLALRHRFYQVTRKHFDEHDFLEIETPVLMKSTPEGARDFLVPSRL
;
A
#
# COMPACT_ATOMS: atom_id res chain seq x y z
N MET A 1 33.77 4.76 -5.77
CA MET A 1 32.48 5.42 -6.04
C MET A 1 32.07 6.17 -4.80
N PRO A 2 31.59 7.43 -4.89
CA PRO A 2 31.01 8.09 -3.72
C PRO A 2 29.86 7.21 -3.18
N SER A 3 29.74 7.12 -1.85
CA SER A 3 28.58 6.49 -1.23
C SER A 3 27.31 7.15 -1.77
N PRO A 4 26.25 6.39 -2.07
CA PRO A 4 24.99 7.00 -2.45
C PRO A 4 24.58 8.02 -1.37
N PRO A 5 24.01 9.17 -1.76
CA PRO A 5 23.59 10.18 -0.79
C PRO A 5 22.64 9.54 0.24
N ASP A 6 22.74 10.02 1.48
CA ASP A 6 21.90 9.55 2.57
C ASP A 6 20.44 9.90 2.24
N ARG A 7 19.65 8.88 1.90
CA ARG A 7 18.23 9.03 1.54
C ARG A 7 17.38 9.46 2.73
N ALA A 8 17.89 9.35 3.96
CA ALA A 8 17.20 9.90 5.13
C ALA A 8 17.00 11.42 5.00
N SER A 9 17.88 12.13 4.28
CA SER A 9 17.73 13.56 3.99
C SER A 9 16.53 13.91 3.10
N LEU A 10 15.96 12.94 2.37
CA LEU A 10 14.75 13.14 1.58
C LEU A 10 13.50 13.25 2.44
N VAL A 11 13.54 12.73 3.67
CA VAL A 11 12.35 12.63 4.52
C VAL A 11 11.91 14.02 4.96
N THR A 12 10.67 14.37 4.61
CA THR A 12 10.05 15.62 5.01
C THR A 12 9.71 15.55 6.52
N PRO A 13 10.07 16.56 7.34
CA PRO A 13 9.87 16.49 8.80
C PRO A 13 8.43 16.30 9.26
N HIS A 14 7.47 16.79 8.47
CA HIS A 14 6.04 16.62 8.67
C HIS A 14 5.35 16.61 7.30
N ASP A 15 4.19 15.95 7.21
CA ASP A 15 3.39 15.96 5.99
C ASP A 15 2.64 17.30 5.86
N PRO A 16 2.95 18.15 4.86
CA PRO A 16 2.28 19.44 4.69
C PRO A 16 0.90 19.30 4.04
N HIS A 17 0.56 18.12 3.52
CA HIS A 17 -0.65 17.91 2.75
C HIS A 17 -1.88 17.66 3.63
N PRO A 18 -3.10 18.06 3.16
CA PRO A 18 -4.33 17.71 3.85
C PRO A 18 -4.54 16.17 3.92
N PRO A 19 -5.56 15.69 4.64
CA PRO A 19 -5.95 14.28 4.58
C PRO A 19 -6.16 13.82 3.12
N ARG A 20 -5.88 12.54 2.86
CA ARG A 20 -6.06 11.94 1.53
C ARG A 20 -7.49 12.16 1.03
N THR A 21 -7.65 12.46 -0.27
CA THR A 21 -8.96 12.70 -0.89
C THR A 21 -9.72 11.40 -1.19
N GLY A 22 -9.00 10.28 -1.30
CA GLY A 22 -9.55 8.96 -1.55
C GLY A 22 -8.49 7.88 -1.35
N THR A 23 -8.82 6.64 -1.72
CA THR A 23 -7.79 5.60 -1.86
C THR A 23 -7.06 5.78 -3.19
N CYS A 24 -5.85 5.23 -3.28
CA CYS A 24 -5.07 5.28 -4.52
C CYS A 24 -5.74 4.50 -5.66
N GLY A 25 -6.75 3.67 -5.41
CA GLY A 25 -7.53 3.00 -6.46
C GLY A 25 -8.89 3.64 -6.79
N ALA A 26 -9.22 4.80 -6.19
CA ALA A 26 -10.56 5.37 -6.27
C ALA A 26 -10.82 6.28 -7.48
N LEU A 27 -9.78 6.90 -8.04
CA LEU A 27 -9.92 7.93 -9.09
C LEU A 27 -10.48 7.38 -10.41
N ARG A 28 -11.31 8.16 -11.09
CA ARG A 28 -12.01 7.84 -12.35
C ARG A 28 -12.03 9.08 -13.26
N MET A 29 -12.45 8.89 -14.52
CA MET A 29 -12.54 10.00 -15.49
C MET A 29 -13.44 11.16 -15.04
N LYS A 30 -14.45 10.90 -14.20
CA LYS A 30 -15.32 11.94 -13.65
C LYS A 30 -14.59 12.92 -12.70
N ASP A 31 -13.42 12.52 -12.20
CA ASP A 31 -12.62 13.29 -11.24
C ASP A 31 -11.56 14.15 -11.96
N ILE A 32 -11.52 14.16 -13.31
CA ILE A 32 -10.58 14.98 -14.09
C ILE A 32 -10.79 16.47 -13.78
N GLY A 33 -9.69 17.17 -13.52
CA GLY A 33 -9.68 18.58 -13.12
C GLY A 33 -9.74 18.80 -11.60
N ASP A 34 -10.10 17.78 -10.82
CA ASP A 34 -10.12 17.87 -9.36
C ASP A 34 -8.70 17.83 -8.78
N ALA A 35 -8.52 18.45 -7.61
CA ALA A 35 -7.33 18.28 -6.81
C ALA A 35 -7.36 16.92 -6.09
N ALA A 36 -6.26 16.18 -6.16
CA ALA A 36 -6.09 14.90 -5.48
C ALA A 36 -4.93 14.94 -4.48
N VAL A 37 -5.12 14.29 -3.34
CA VAL A 37 -4.04 14.03 -2.37
C VAL A 37 -3.96 12.52 -2.15
N LEU A 38 -2.87 11.92 -2.63
CA LEU A 38 -2.61 10.49 -2.55
C LEU A 38 -1.50 10.22 -1.54
N LYS A 39 -1.73 9.23 -0.65
CA LYS A 39 -0.75 8.79 0.36
C LYS A 39 -0.60 7.29 0.27
N GLY A 40 0.62 6.80 0.06
CA GLY A 40 0.85 5.39 -0.19
C GLY A 40 2.31 5.01 -0.39
N TRP A 41 2.52 3.79 -0.87
CA TRP A 41 3.83 3.25 -1.20
C TRP A 41 4.15 3.44 -2.67
N VAL A 42 5.40 3.76 -2.98
CA VAL A 42 5.94 3.71 -4.34
C VAL A 42 5.97 2.25 -4.80
N ASP A 43 5.12 1.90 -5.77
CA ASP A 43 5.04 0.55 -6.33
C ASP A 43 6.01 0.37 -7.50
N THR A 44 5.88 1.25 -8.50
CA THR A 44 6.76 1.30 -9.65
C THR A 44 7.27 2.71 -9.87
N ARG A 45 8.43 2.80 -10.52
CA ARG A 45 9.03 4.06 -10.95
C ARG A 45 9.59 3.87 -12.35
N ARG A 46 9.31 4.80 -13.25
CA ARG A 46 9.83 4.88 -14.63
C ARG A 46 10.26 6.33 -14.90
N ARG A 47 11.29 6.53 -15.72
CA ARG A 47 11.75 7.86 -16.13
C ARG A 47 11.85 7.92 -17.65
N PHE A 48 11.37 9.01 -18.22
CA PHE A 48 11.49 9.29 -19.65
C PHE A 48 11.72 10.79 -19.85
N GLY A 49 12.91 11.17 -20.31
CA GLY A 49 13.30 12.58 -20.41
C GLY A 49 13.18 13.31 -19.07
N GLY A 50 12.46 14.44 -19.08
CA GLY A 50 12.15 15.29 -17.92
C GLY A 50 10.93 14.83 -17.09
N MET A 51 10.40 13.63 -17.35
CA MET A 51 9.24 13.09 -16.64
C MET A 51 9.61 11.86 -15.80
N VAL A 52 9.11 11.83 -14.56
CA VAL A 52 9.16 10.67 -13.67
C VAL A 52 7.73 10.17 -13.43
N PHE A 53 7.48 8.91 -13.77
CA PHE A 53 6.20 8.24 -13.57
C PHE A 53 6.31 7.30 -12.38
N ILE A 54 5.44 7.47 -11.40
CA ILE A 54 5.40 6.64 -10.19
C ILE A 54 3.99 6.09 -10.00
N ASP A 55 3.87 4.78 -9.85
CA ASP A 55 2.61 4.21 -9.38
C ASP A 55 2.59 4.27 -7.85
N VAL A 56 1.61 4.97 -7.29
CA VAL A 56 1.39 5.03 -5.85
C VAL A 56 0.32 4.02 -5.48
N ARG A 57 0.66 3.12 -4.57
CA ARG A 57 -0.19 2.02 -4.10
C ARG A 57 -0.65 2.26 -2.68
N ASP A 58 -1.92 1.95 -2.42
CA ASP A 58 -2.43 1.72 -1.06
C ASP A 58 -3.31 0.45 -1.04
N ARG A 59 -4.05 0.22 0.04
CA ARG A 59 -4.97 -0.93 0.15
C ARG A 59 -6.09 -0.91 -0.92
N GLY A 60 -6.47 0.26 -1.42
CA GLY A 60 -7.57 0.43 -2.36
C GLY A 60 -7.18 0.24 -3.82
N GLY A 61 -5.88 0.19 -4.13
CA GLY A 61 -5.37 0.00 -5.49
C GLY A 61 -4.17 0.89 -5.77
N LEU A 62 -3.98 1.23 -7.05
CA LEU A 62 -2.86 2.03 -7.53
C LEU A 62 -3.32 3.14 -8.46
N THR A 63 -2.60 4.27 -8.47
CA THR A 63 -2.75 5.36 -9.44
C THR A 63 -1.37 5.82 -9.90
N GLN A 64 -1.25 6.11 -11.19
CA GLN A 64 -0.04 6.73 -11.74
C GLN A 64 0.01 8.21 -11.34
N VAL A 65 1.18 8.62 -10.85
CA VAL A 65 1.55 10.00 -10.58
C VAL A 65 2.67 10.40 -11.53
N VAL A 66 2.53 11.56 -12.16
CA VAL A 66 3.52 12.14 -13.06
C VAL A 66 4.19 13.32 -12.37
N PHE A 67 5.51 13.32 -12.36
CA PHE A 67 6.34 14.43 -11.91
C PHE A 67 7.07 15.00 -13.14
N SER A 68 6.80 16.26 -13.47
CA SER A 68 7.39 16.95 -14.62
C SER A 68 8.42 17.98 -14.15
N GLU A 69 9.61 17.97 -14.77
CA GLU A 69 10.67 18.96 -14.54
C GLU A 69 10.22 20.39 -14.87
N GLU A 70 9.27 20.54 -15.81
CA GLU A 70 8.77 21.86 -16.24
C GLU A 70 7.73 22.43 -15.28
N GLU A 71 6.99 21.58 -14.57
CA GLU A 71 5.87 21.98 -13.71
C GLU A 71 6.25 22.09 -12.22
N LEU A 72 7.28 21.37 -11.80
CA LEU A 72 7.71 21.28 -10.40
C LEU A 72 8.91 22.19 -10.12
N ASP A 73 9.07 22.58 -8.86
CA ASP A 73 10.33 23.17 -8.41
C ASP A 73 11.46 22.11 -8.40
N GLU A 74 12.69 22.59 -8.50
CA GLU A 74 13.89 21.75 -8.60
C GLU A 74 14.02 20.79 -7.40
N GLU A 75 13.69 21.23 -6.18
CA GLU A 75 13.83 20.40 -4.98
C GLU A 75 12.86 19.23 -5.01
N THR A 76 11.59 19.51 -5.30
CA THR A 76 10.53 18.50 -5.43
C THR A 76 10.84 17.51 -6.56
N TYR A 77 11.28 18.00 -7.71
CA TYR A 77 11.63 17.14 -8.85
C TYR A 77 12.85 16.26 -8.56
N GLN A 78 13.90 16.80 -7.92
CA GLN A 78 15.07 16.01 -7.50
C GLN A 78 14.72 14.97 -6.44
N ALA A 79 13.80 15.27 -5.51
CA ALA A 79 13.29 14.30 -4.55
C ALA A 79 12.54 13.16 -5.26
N ALA A 80 11.64 13.47 -6.20
CA ALA A 80 10.92 12.48 -6.99
C ALA A 80 11.85 11.56 -7.80
N GLN A 81 12.96 12.11 -8.33
CA GLN A 81 13.97 11.33 -9.03
C GLN A 81 14.69 10.32 -8.13
N GLN A 82 14.76 10.55 -6.82
CA GLN A 82 15.47 9.69 -5.87
C GLN A 82 14.59 8.64 -5.18
N LEU A 83 13.27 8.71 -5.38
CA LEU A 83 12.32 7.74 -4.85
C LEU A 83 12.63 6.31 -5.33
N ARG A 84 12.44 5.35 -4.43
CA ARG A 84 12.60 3.91 -4.69
C ARG A 84 11.35 3.15 -4.28
N ARG A 85 11.28 1.88 -4.71
CA ARG A 85 10.19 0.97 -4.35
C ARG A 85 10.01 0.93 -2.83
N GLU A 86 8.75 0.92 -2.42
CA GLU A 86 8.29 0.88 -1.02
C GLU A 86 8.57 2.13 -0.19
N ASP A 87 9.13 3.20 -0.75
CA ASP A 87 9.10 4.51 -0.09
C ASP A 87 7.65 4.92 0.18
N VAL A 88 7.42 5.58 1.32
CA VAL A 88 6.11 6.10 1.71
C VAL A 88 6.07 7.57 1.39
N ILE A 89 5.08 7.97 0.57
CA ILE A 89 4.97 9.34 0.09
C ILE A 89 3.55 9.88 0.26
N SER A 90 3.46 11.21 0.36
CA SER A 90 2.24 11.98 0.16
C SER A 90 2.44 12.89 -1.05
N VAL A 91 1.51 12.85 -1.99
CA VAL A 91 1.53 13.64 -3.21
C VAL A 91 0.25 14.45 -3.27
N LYS A 92 0.38 15.75 -3.55
CA LYS A 92 -0.74 16.62 -3.93
C LYS A 92 -0.59 16.98 -5.39
N GLY A 93 -1.69 16.94 -6.13
CA GLY A 93 -1.69 17.21 -7.56
C GLY A 93 -3.08 17.41 -8.13
N SER A 94 -3.17 17.45 -9.46
CA SER A 94 -4.43 17.51 -10.21
C SER A 94 -4.66 16.23 -10.99
N VAL A 95 -5.90 15.77 -11.04
CA VAL A 95 -6.29 14.60 -11.83
C VAL A 95 -6.38 15.00 -13.30
N GLN A 96 -5.72 14.25 -14.16
CA GLN A 96 -5.72 14.44 -15.61
C GLN A 96 -6.03 13.13 -16.33
N GLU A 97 -6.46 13.24 -17.59
CA GLU A 97 -6.58 12.09 -18.48
C GLU A 97 -5.19 11.57 -18.85
N ARG A 98 -5.01 10.25 -18.84
CA ARG A 98 -3.76 9.65 -19.31
C ARG A 98 -3.67 9.74 -20.82
N HIS A 99 -2.49 10.09 -21.32
CA HIS A 99 -2.19 10.03 -22.74
C HIS A 99 -2.35 8.60 -23.30
N GLU A 100 -1.90 7.60 -22.55
CA GLU A 100 -2.05 6.18 -22.90
C GLU A 100 -2.86 5.45 -21.83
N HIS A 101 -4.06 5.00 -22.21
CA HIS A 101 -4.96 4.30 -21.30
C HIS A 101 -4.43 2.89 -21.00
N ASN A 102 -4.55 2.47 -19.74
CA ASN A 102 -4.33 1.09 -19.31
C ASN A 102 -5.66 0.53 -18.77
N ASP A 103 -6.38 -0.20 -19.60
CA ASP A 103 -7.68 -0.76 -19.22
C ASP A 103 -7.57 -1.94 -18.21
N GLU A 104 -6.38 -2.44 -17.89
CA GLU A 104 -6.16 -3.43 -16.83
C GLU A 104 -6.30 -2.82 -15.42
N LEU A 105 -6.21 -1.49 -15.31
CA LEU A 105 -6.28 -0.76 -14.06
C LEU A 105 -7.59 0.02 -13.96
N ALA A 106 -8.24 -0.06 -12.79
CA ALA A 106 -9.46 0.70 -12.52
C ALA A 106 -9.27 2.23 -12.63
N THR A 107 -8.05 2.70 -12.40
CA THR A 107 -7.61 4.10 -12.51
C THR A 107 -6.87 4.36 -13.82
N GLY A 108 -6.71 3.37 -14.70
CA GLY A 108 -5.73 3.44 -15.78
C GLY A 108 -6.08 4.36 -16.94
N ARG A 109 -7.20 5.09 -16.87
CA ARG A 109 -7.54 6.20 -17.77
C ARG A 109 -7.20 7.58 -17.21
N VAL A 110 -6.84 7.64 -15.93
CA VAL A 110 -6.49 8.90 -15.24
C VAL A 110 -5.16 8.79 -14.53
N GLU A 111 -4.49 9.92 -14.39
CA GLU A 111 -3.24 10.07 -13.64
C GLU A 111 -3.29 11.35 -12.80
N VAL A 112 -2.39 11.46 -11.83
CA VAL A 112 -2.23 12.68 -11.05
C VAL A 112 -0.95 13.39 -11.47
N HIS A 113 -1.06 14.60 -11.97
CA HIS A 113 0.10 15.47 -12.19
C HIS A 113 0.46 16.10 -10.87
N ALA A 114 1.65 15.76 -10.35
CA ALA A 114 2.10 16.20 -9.06
C ALA A 114 2.38 17.71 -9.08
N ALA A 115 1.89 18.40 -8.06
CA ALA A 115 2.23 19.78 -7.77
C ALA A 115 3.15 19.90 -6.55
N ASP A 116 3.14 18.89 -5.67
CA ASP A 116 3.94 18.85 -4.44
C ASP A 116 4.18 17.38 -4.00
N LEU A 117 5.29 17.14 -3.30
CA LEU A 117 5.73 15.84 -2.80
C LEU A 117 6.27 15.96 -1.38
N ALA A 118 5.79 15.08 -0.49
CA ALA A 118 6.39 14.86 0.80
C ALA A 118 6.80 13.39 0.93
N VAL A 119 8.07 13.15 1.24
CA VAL A 119 8.58 11.80 1.51
C VAL A 119 8.40 11.54 3.00
N LEU A 120 7.47 10.66 3.34
CA LEU A 120 7.12 10.35 4.73
C LEU A 120 8.09 9.34 5.34
N SER A 121 8.62 8.43 4.52
CA SER A 121 9.60 7.44 4.95
C SER A 121 10.33 6.87 3.73
N VAL A 122 11.63 6.66 3.86
CA VAL A 122 12.42 5.94 2.86
C VAL A 122 12.52 4.46 3.22
N ALA A 123 12.41 3.59 2.21
CA ALA A 123 12.52 2.16 2.38
C ALA A 123 13.89 1.63 1.92
N GLU A 124 14.35 0.60 2.61
CA GLU A 124 15.37 -0.31 2.09
C GLU A 124 14.80 -1.18 0.99
N THR A 125 15.67 -1.78 0.17
CA THR A 125 15.24 -2.71 -0.87
C THR A 125 14.51 -3.90 -0.22
N PRO A 126 13.24 -4.18 -0.57
CA PRO A 126 12.51 -5.27 0.03
C PRO A 126 13.12 -6.63 -0.41
N PRO A 127 13.03 -7.68 0.43
CA PRO A 127 13.58 -9.00 0.13
C PRO A 127 12.84 -9.75 -0.98
N PHE A 128 11.67 -9.25 -1.42
CA PHE A 128 10.87 -9.76 -2.51
C PHE A 128 9.94 -8.67 -3.06
N VAL A 129 9.29 -8.95 -4.19
CA VAL A 129 8.39 -8.00 -4.85
C VAL A 129 7.03 -7.95 -4.17
N THR A 130 6.61 -6.76 -3.77
CA THR A 130 5.31 -6.46 -3.12
C THR A 130 4.30 -5.81 -4.06
N SER A 131 4.62 -5.74 -5.36
CA SER A 131 3.91 -4.94 -6.36
C SER A 131 2.43 -5.32 -6.48
N ALA A 132 1.61 -4.31 -6.78
CA ALA A 132 0.21 -4.50 -7.13
C ALA A 132 -0.03 -4.80 -8.63
N HIS A 133 1.00 -4.70 -9.47
CA HIS A 133 0.93 -5.13 -10.86
C HIS A 133 1.04 -6.64 -10.96
N GLU A 134 0.05 -7.29 -11.57
CA GLU A 134 -0.03 -8.76 -11.66
C GLU A 134 1.20 -9.35 -12.36
N ALA A 135 1.61 -8.78 -13.50
CA ALA A 135 2.81 -9.22 -14.21
C ALA A 135 4.09 -9.19 -13.35
N ARG A 136 4.20 -8.22 -12.42
CA ARG A 136 5.35 -8.12 -11.51
C ARG A 136 5.23 -9.00 -10.28
N ALA A 137 4.01 -9.34 -9.89
CA ALA A 137 3.78 -10.29 -8.80
C ALA A 137 4.23 -11.71 -9.19
N GLU A 138 4.22 -12.04 -10.49
CA GLU A 138 4.72 -13.30 -11.05
C GLU A 138 6.26 -13.38 -11.11
N GLU A 139 6.96 -12.24 -11.02
CA GLU A 139 8.43 -12.18 -10.95
C GLU A 139 8.97 -12.53 -9.54
N ASP A 140 8.11 -12.72 -8.55
CA ASP A 140 8.51 -13.06 -7.17
C ASP A 140 8.93 -14.53 -7.05
N ASP A 141 10.24 -14.76 -6.99
CA ASP A 141 10.87 -16.07 -6.79
C ASP A 141 11.11 -16.42 -5.30
N SER A 142 10.53 -15.66 -4.37
CA SER A 142 10.76 -15.84 -2.94
C SER A 142 10.19 -17.14 -2.38
N THR A 143 10.93 -17.74 -1.46
CA THR A 143 10.47 -18.93 -0.74
C THR A 143 9.41 -18.57 0.30
N GLU A 144 8.53 -19.52 0.63
CA GLU A 144 7.55 -19.36 1.71
C GLU A 144 8.22 -18.97 3.04
N ALA A 145 9.38 -19.55 3.36
CA ALA A 145 10.13 -19.21 4.57
C ALA A 145 10.53 -17.72 4.61
N THR A 146 11.00 -17.16 3.50
CA THR A 146 11.32 -15.73 3.39
C THR A 146 10.07 -14.87 3.57
N ARG A 147 8.96 -15.25 2.93
CA ARG A 147 7.68 -14.52 3.04
C ARG A 147 7.12 -14.53 4.45
N LEU A 148 7.20 -15.66 5.16
CA LEU A 148 6.78 -15.75 6.56
C LEU A 148 7.70 -14.96 7.49
N LYS A 149 9.02 -14.96 7.24
CA LYS A 149 9.98 -14.14 8.00
C LYS A 149 9.68 -12.64 7.86
N HIS A 150 9.31 -12.20 6.67
CA HIS A 150 8.96 -10.80 6.38
C HIS A 150 7.46 -10.63 6.13
N ARG A 151 6.63 -11.32 6.93
CA ARG A 151 5.17 -11.37 6.71
C ARG A 151 4.52 -9.99 6.64
N TYR A 152 5.06 -9.01 7.37
CA TYR A 152 4.59 -7.62 7.32
C TYR A 152 4.72 -6.96 5.93
N LEU A 153 5.69 -7.37 5.11
CA LEU A 153 5.81 -6.95 3.71
C LEU A 153 4.92 -7.79 2.80
N ASP A 154 4.90 -9.12 3.02
CA ASP A 154 4.09 -10.05 2.23
C ASP A 154 2.60 -9.69 2.31
N LEU A 155 2.14 -9.26 3.48
CA LEU A 155 0.79 -8.75 3.68
C LEU A 155 0.44 -7.54 2.80
N ARG A 156 1.40 -6.83 2.20
CA ARG A 156 1.12 -5.71 1.25
C ARG A 156 0.65 -6.21 -0.12
N ARG A 157 0.91 -7.47 -0.47
CA ARG A 157 0.55 -8.03 -1.78
C ARG A 157 -0.97 -8.09 -1.96
N PRO A 158 -1.49 -7.79 -3.16
CA PRO A 158 -2.93 -7.77 -3.41
C PRO A 158 -3.64 -9.09 -3.08
N GLU A 159 -3.01 -10.24 -3.34
CA GLU A 159 -3.59 -11.56 -3.05
C GLU A 159 -3.90 -11.74 -1.57
N LEU A 160 -2.95 -11.46 -0.68
CA LEU A 160 -3.14 -11.58 0.76
C LEU A 160 -4.10 -10.51 1.29
N GLN A 161 -4.05 -9.30 0.75
CA GLN A 161 -5.05 -8.26 1.06
C GLN A 161 -6.48 -8.71 0.69
N LYS A 162 -6.67 -9.31 -0.50
CA LYS A 162 -7.95 -9.88 -0.94
C LYS A 162 -8.42 -10.98 0.02
N ASN A 163 -7.54 -11.90 0.39
CA ASN A 163 -7.86 -13.00 1.31
C ASN A 163 -8.27 -12.51 2.70
N LEU A 164 -7.53 -11.55 3.28
CA LEU A 164 -7.86 -10.98 4.59
C LEU A 164 -9.16 -10.16 4.56
N ALA A 165 -9.37 -9.38 3.49
CA ALA A 165 -10.61 -8.63 3.31
C ALA A 165 -11.83 -9.56 3.13
N LEU A 166 -11.67 -10.68 2.42
CA LEU A 166 -12.70 -11.70 2.30
C LEU A 166 -13.02 -12.33 3.66
N ARG A 167 -11.98 -12.76 4.40
CA ARG A 167 -12.15 -13.32 5.76
C ARG A 167 -12.88 -12.34 6.69
N HIS A 168 -12.50 -11.06 6.66
CA HIS A 168 -13.18 -10.02 7.42
C HIS A 168 -14.66 -9.93 7.05
N ARG A 169 -14.99 -9.80 5.76
CA ARG A 169 -16.39 -9.69 5.31
C ARG A 169 -17.20 -10.92 5.66
N PHE A 170 -16.63 -12.11 5.49
CA PHE A 170 -17.27 -13.37 5.88
C PHE A 170 -17.63 -13.37 7.36
N TYR A 171 -16.68 -13.00 8.23
CA TYR A 171 -16.93 -12.87 9.67
C TYR A 171 -18.02 -11.85 10.03
N GLN A 172 -18.05 -10.69 9.36
CA GLN A 172 -19.09 -9.68 9.59
C GLN A 172 -20.48 -10.20 9.20
N VAL A 173 -20.60 -10.85 8.04
CA VAL A 173 -21.87 -11.41 7.55
C VAL A 173 -22.37 -12.52 8.46
N THR A 174 -21.48 -13.45 8.86
CA THR A 174 -21.87 -14.56 9.74
C THR A 174 -22.36 -14.05 11.09
N ARG A 175 -21.65 -13.11 11.72
CA ARG A 175 -22.08 -12.53 13.01
C ARG A 175 -23.42 -11.83 12.89
N LYS A 176 -23.58 -10.99 11.86
CA LYS A 176 -24.83 -10.27 11.60
C LYS A 176 -26.01 -11.24 11.42
N HIS A 177 -25.81 -12.35 10.70
CA HIS A 177 -26.86 -13.35 10.51
C HIS A 177 -27.33 -13.95 11.85
N PHE A 178 -26.42 -14.31 12.75
CA PHE A 178 -26.77 -14.87 14.06
C PHE A 178 -27.41 -13.84 14.99
N ASP A 179 -26.92 -12.60 14.98
CA ASP A 179 -27.51 -11.47 15.71
C ASP A 179 -28.97 -11.22 15.28
N GLU A 180 -29.25 -11.27 13.97
CA GLU A 180 -30.61 -11.15 13.41
C GLU A 180 -31.56 -12.31 13.80
N HIS A 181 -31.03 -13.40 14.36
CA HIS A 181 -31.80 -14.58 14.80
C HIS A 181 -31.74 -14.79 16.33
N ASP A 182 -31.51 -13.72 17.09
CA ASP A 182 -31.53 -13.71 18.56
C ASP A 182 -30.43 -14.60 19.23
N PHE A 183 -29.34 -14.90 18.52
CA PHE A 183 -28.17 -15.54 19.14
C PHE A 183 -27.30 -14.50 19.85
N LEU A 184 -26.68 -14.90 20.97
CA LEU A 184 -25.74 -14.07 21.71
C LEU A 184 -24.29 -14.47 21.39
N GLU A 185 -23.43 -13.48 21.11
CA GLU A 185 -21.98 -13.67 21.04
C GLU A 185 -21.42 -13.70 22.47
N ILE A 186 -21.11 -14.90 22.99
CA ILE A 186 -20.58 -15.12 24.34
C ILE A 186 -19.10 -15.49 24.27
N GLU A 187 -18.23 -14.65 24.82
CA GLU A 187 -16.80 -14.95 24.95
C GLU A 187 -16.56 -15.99 26.07
N THR A 188 -15.84 -17.06 25.75
CA THR A 188 -15.49 -18.12 26.71
C THR A 188 -14.02 -18.02 27.15
N PRO A 189 -13.67 -18.42 28.38
CA PRO A 189 -12.29 -18.36 28.86
C PRO A 189 -11.29 -19.14 27.99
N VAL A 190 -10.12 -18.54 27.71
CA VAL A 190 -9.03 -19.20 26.95
C VAL A 190 -8.13 -20.06 27.85
N LEU A 191 -7.83 -19.59 29.05
CA LEU A 191 -7.04 -20.34 30.04
C LEU A 191 -7.98 -21.24 30.84
N MET A 192 -7.96 -22.55 30.55
CA MET A 192 -8.84 -23.54 31.17
C MET A 192 -8.06 -24.74 31.72
N LYS A 193 -8.73 -25.57 32.52
CA LYS A 193 -8.15 -26.82 33.02
C LYS A 193 -7.95 -27.79 31.85
N SER A 194 -6.76 -28.38 31.76
CA SER A 194 -6.45 -29.38 30.73
C SER A 194 -7.31 -30.63 30.88
N THR A 195 -7.80 -31.16 29.76
CA THR A 195 -8.62 -32.37 29.69
C THR A 195 -7.91 -33.45 28.86
N PRO A 196 -7.55 -34.61 29.45
CA PRO A 196 -6.63 -35.57 28.85
C PRO A 196 -7.24 -36.45 27.75
N GLU A 197 -8.56 -36.41 27.56
CA GLU A 197 -9.28 -37.31 26.63
C GLU A 197 -9.15 -36.89 25.16
N GLY A 198 -8.79 -35.63 24.91
CA GLY A 198 -8.79 -35.03 23.57
C GLY A 198 -7.41 -34.84 22.96
N ALA A 199 -7.31 -33.83 22.09
CA ALA A 199 -6.04 -33.38 21.53
C ALA A 199 -5.11 -32.84 22.63
N ARG A 200 -3.81 -32.70 22.32
CA ARG A 200 -2.85 -32.15 23.27
C ARG A 200 -3.14 -30.67 23.54
N ASP A 201 -3.21 -30.32 24.81
CA ASP A 201 -3.36 -28.94 25.26
C ASP A 201 -2.02 -28.20 25.28
N PHE A 202 -2.04 -26.90 24.93
CA PHE A 202 -0.93 -26.01 25.22
C PHE A 202 -0.95 -25.64 26.71
N LEU A 203 0.16 -25.87 27.40
CA LEU A 203 0.28 -25.60 28.84
C LEU A 203 0.84 -24.21 29.09
N VAL A 204 0.14 -23.43 29.93
CA VAL A 204 0.61 -22.13 30.42
C VAL A 204 0.85 -22.25 31.93
N PRO A 205 2.11 -22.27 32.40
CA PRO A 205 2.41 -22.37 33.82
C PRO A 205 1.84 -21.20 34.62
N SER A 206 1.23 -21.51 35.77
CA SER A 206 0.77 -20.52 36.74
C SER A 206 1.80 -20.34 37.86
N ARG A 207 1.87 -19.14 38.45
CA ARG A 207 2.77 -18.80 39.56
C ARG A 207 2.10 -18.90 40.95
N LEU A 208 0.99 -19.61 41.06
CA LEU A 208 0.31 -19.86 42.34
C LEU A 208 1.21 -20.64 43.31
#